data_AF-A0A8S8YD77-F1
#
_entry.id   AF-A0A8S8YD77-F1
#
_cell.length_a   1.000
_cell.length_b   1.000
_cell.length_c   1.000
_cell.angle_alpha   90.00
_cell.angle_beta   90.00
_cell.angle_gamma   90.00
#
_symmetry.space_group_name_H-M   'P 1'
#
loop_
_entity.id
_entity.type
_entity.pdbx_description
1 polymer ?
#
loop_
_entity_poly.entity_id
_entity_poly.type
_entity_poly.pdbx_seq_one_letter_code
_entity_poly.pdbx_strand_id
1 'polypeptide(L)'
;MELWLDAASVRHGTLESHPADRVLLAAGDAIPEWVDSPLFACEDGRILDASTNSVGVHVDVDDSEGQDAAKSMVGMVSWIVLTTGDWQMIPLENLVAASQGTGTKLVARIDSNQAIRGAAFALETGVDALLLPANNPEILGPEAKLSLLNVWQHVLKVRKLWRMIRASSRRKSPRFKTVVLAIAPV
;
A
#
# COMPACT_ATOMS: atom_id res chain seq x y z
N MET A 1 -4.21 6.71 0.33
CA MET A 1 -3.69 5.82 1.36
C MET A 1 -4.88 5.22 2.06
N GLU A 2 -5.09 3.93 1.81
CA GLU A 2 -6.21 3.14 2.31
C GLU A 2 -5.67 2.06 3.26
N LEU A 3 -6.48 1.67 4.23
CA LEU A 3 -6.25 0.52 5.09
C LEU A 3 -7.17 -0.61 4.67
N TRP A 4 -6.61 -1.74 4.26
CA TRP A 4 -7.35 -2.90 3.82
C TRP A 4 -7.23 -4.03 4.83
N LEU A 5 -8.25 -4.88 4.88
CA LEU A 5 -8.22 -6.14 5.64
C LEU A 5 -8.22 -7.35 4.70
N ASP A 6 -7.28 -8.25 4.93
CA ASP A 6 -7.17 -9.55 4.30
C ASP A 6 -8.00 -10.56 5.09
N ALA A 7 -9.25 -10.69 4.66
CA ALA A 7 -10.16 -11.74 5.08
C ALA A 7 -10.07 -12.97 4.16
N ALA A 8 -9.59 -12.81 2.93
CA ALA A 8 -9.40 -13.88 1.95
C ALA A 8 -8.47 -15.00 2.45
N SER A 9 -7.47 -14.63 3.25
CA SER A 9 -6.51 -15.60 3.81
C SER A 9 -6.99 -16.23 5.13
N VAL A 10 -8.14 -15.80 5.65
CA VAL A 10 -8.70 -16.33 6.90
C VAL A 10 -9.48 -17.61 6.61
N ARG A 11 -8.90 -18.75 6.98
CA ARG A 11 -9.64 -20.02 6.99
C ARG A 11 -10.46 -20.11 8.27
N HIS A 12 -11.78 -19.98 8.12
CA HIS A 12 -12.79 -20.14 9.18
C HIS A 12 -12.67 -19.17 10.37
N GLY A 13 -13.52 -18.16 10.37
CA GLY A 13 -13.77 -17.29 11.52
C GLY A 13 -14.76 -16.18 11.15
N THR A 14 -15.53 -15.70 12.12
CA THR A 14 -16.39 -14.53 11.90
C THR A 14 -15.53 -13.29 11.82
N LEU A 15 -15.61 -12.55 10.72
CA LEU A 15 -14.88 -11.30 10.54
C LEU A 15 -15.53 -10.20 11.40
N GLU A 16 -14.87 -9.82 12.49
CA GLU A 16 -15.34 -8.71 13.32
C GLU A 16 -15.21 -7.37 12.58
N SER A 17 -16.12 -6.45 12.88
CA SER A 17 -16.09 -5.10 12.30
C SER A 17 -14.81 -4.37 12.69
N HIS A 18 -14.14 -3.79 11.70
CA HIS A 18 -12.91 -3.04 11.90
C HIS A 18 -12.93 -1.74 11.08
N PRO A 19 -12.23 -0.66 11.51
CA PRO A 19 -12.17 0.60 10.77
C PRO A 19 -11.27 0.53 9.52
N ALA A 20 -11.53 -0.41 8.61
CA ALA A 20 -10.83 -0.54 7.34
C ALA A 20 -11.57 0.21 6.23
N ASP A 21 -10.82 0.78 5.29
CA ASP A 21 -11.39 1.43 4.10
C ASP A 21 -11.94 0.38 3.12
N ARG A 22 -11.33 -0.82 3.08
CA ARG A 22 -11.75 -1.95 2.24
C ARG A 22 -11.47 -3.29 2.90
N VAL A 23 -12.18 -4.31 2.43
CA VAL A 23 -11.97 -5.71 2.82
C VAL A 23 -11.72 -6.53 1.55
N LEU A 24 -10.64 -7.31 1.55
CA LEU A 24 -10.31 -8.29 0.54
C LEU A 24 -10.82 -9.67 1.03
N LEU A 25 -11.83 -10.20 0.37
CA LEU A 25 -12.50 -11.48 0.66
C LEU A 25 -12.04 -12.55 -0.33
N ALA A 26 -12.21 -13.84 -0.04
CA ALA A 26 -11.99 -14.86 -1.07
C ALA A 26 -13.14 -14.82 -2.08
N ALA A 27 -12.86 -15.11 -3.35
CA ALA A 27 -13.91 -15.19 -4.37
C ALA A 27 -14.96 -16.26 -3.98
N GLY A 28 -16.22 -15.83 -3.83
CA GLY A 28 -17.32 -16.68 -3.39
C GLY A 28 -17.70 -16.53 -1.91
N ASP A 29 -16.92 -15.80 -1.11
CA ASP A 29 -17.28 -15.50 0.28
C ASP A 29 -18.45 -14.52 0.36
N ALA A 30 -19.24 -14.66 1.43
CA ALA A 30 -20.29 -13.73 1.76
C ALA A 30 -19.71 -12.36 2.17
N ILE A 31 -20.35 -11.28 1.70
CA ILE A 31 -19.98 -9.91 2.06
C ILE A 31 -20.55 -9.60 3.45
N PRO A 32 -19.72 -9.21 4.44
CA PRO A 32 -20.21 -8.76 5.74
C PRO A 32 -21.04 -7.48 5.62
N GLU A 33 -22.09 -7.31 6.43
CA GLU A 33 -23.02 -6.18 6.35
C GLU A 33 -22.37 -4.80 6.55
N TRP A 34 -21.23 -4.74 7.23
CA TRP A 34 -20.49 -3.50 7.50
C TRP A 34 -19.52 -3.10 6.37
N VAL A 35 -19.43 -3.91 5.30
CA VAL A 35 -18.50 -3.69 4.18
C VAL A 35 -19.23 -3.11 2.98
N ASP A 36 -19.03 -1.82 2.72
CA ASP A 36 -19.68 -1.12 1.60
C ASP A 36 -18.99 -1.34 0.24
N SER A 37 -17.70 -1.68 0.23
CA SER A 37 -16.89 -1.78 -1.00
C SER A 37 -15.90 -2.95 -0.93
N PRO A 38 -16.39 -4.20 -1.04
CA PRO A 38 -15.55 -5.39 -0.99
C PRO A 38 -14.71 -5.53 -2.26
N LEU A 39 -13.56 -6.17 -2.09
CA LEU A 39 -12.76 -6.73 -3.18
C LEU A 39 -12.65 -8.24 -2.98
N PHE A 40 -12.45 -8.98 -4.06
CA PHE A 40 -12.37 -10.44 -4.03
C PHE A 40 -11.06 -10.93 -4.61
N ALA A 41 -10.30 -11.71 -3.85
CA ALA A 41 -9.12 -12.41 -4.31
C ALA A 41 -9.52 -13.75 -4.94
N CYS A 42 -9.10 -13.96 -6.18
CA CYS A 42 -9.23 -15.24 -6.89
C CYS A 42 -7.99 -16.10 -6.66
N GLU A 43 -8.14 -17.42 -6.78
CA GLU A 43 -7.00 -18.36 -6.67
C GLU A 43 -5.94 -18.16 -7.77
N ASP A 44 -6.33 -17.59 -8.91
CA ASP A 44 -5.43 -17.25 -10.02
C ASP A 44 -4.71 -15.90 -9.85
N GLY A 45 -4.84 -15.26 -8.67
CA GLY A 45 -4.19 -13.99 -8.34
C GLY A 45 -4.96 -12.75 -8.80
N ARG A 46 -6.09 -12.87 -9.50
CA ARG A 46 -6.91 -11.70 -9.85
C ARG A 46 -7.63 -11.11 -8.64
N ILE A 47 -7.81 -9.79 -8.68
CA ILE A 47 -8.62 -9.05 -7.71
C ILE A 47 -9.83 -8.48 -8.42
N LEU A 48 -11.01 -8.85 -7.93
CA LEU A 48 -12.30 -8.43 -8.50
C LEU A 48 -12.99 -7.39 -7.62
N ASP A 49 -13.80 -6.55 -8.25
CA ASP A 49 -14.78 -5.70 -7.55
C ASP A 49 -16.11 -6.45 -7.29
N ALA A 50 -17.05 -5.78 -6.62
CA ALA A 50 -18.40 -6.30 -6.36
C ALA A 50 -19.22 -6.61 -7.63
N SER A 51 -18.82 -6.07 -8.79
CA SER A 51 -19.43 -6.36 -10.08
C SER A 51 -18.68 -7.45 -10.85
N THR A 52 -17.75 -8.16 -10.20
CA THR A 52 -16.91 -9.23 -10.79
C THR A 52 -15.93 -8.76 -11.87
N ASN A 53 -15.68 -7.46 -11.98
CA ASN A 53 -14.68 -6.95 -12.91
C ASN A 53 -13.28 -7.10 -12.34
N SER A 54 -12.32 -7.48 -13.17
CA SER A 54 -10.90 -7.53 -12.78
C SER A 54 -10.37 -6.10 -12.61
N VAL A 55 -10.05 -5.72 -11.38
CA VAL A 55 -9.55 -4.39 -11.02
C VAL A 55 -8.10 -4.40 -10.56
N GLY A 56 -7.56 -5.58 -10.25
CA GLY A 56 -6.19 -5.72 -9.76
C GLY A 56 -5.63 -7.12 -9.86
N VAL A 57 -4.39 -7.25 -9.42
CA VAL A 57 -3.69 -8.53 -9.28
C VAL A 57 -2.93 -8.59 -7.97
N HIS A 58 -2.76 -9.80 -7.45
CA HIS A 58 -1.85 -10.13 -6.36
C HIS A 58 -0.57 -10.70 -6.95
N VAL A 59 0.57 -10.16 -6.52
CA VAL A 59 1.90 -10.55 -7.01
C VAL A 59 2.83 -10.72 -5.82
N ASP A 60 3.53 -11.84 -5.78
CA ASP A 60 4.67 -12.06 -4.89
C ASP A 60 5.92 -11.45 -5.54
N VAL A 61 6.68 -10.63 -4.81
CA VAL A 61 7.86 -9.92 -5.34
C VAL A 61 9.16 -10.30 -4.61
N ASP A 62 9.24 -11.53 -4.10
CA ASP A 62 10.41 -12.07 -3.41
C ASP A 62 11.64 -12.30 -4.31
N ASP A 63 11.45 -12.31 -5.62
CA ASP A 63 12.53 -12.45 -6.60
C ASP A 63 12.40 -11.44 -7.76
N SER A 64 13.30 -11.56 -8.74
CA SER A 64 13.28 -10.71 -9.93
C SER A 64 12.10 -10.98 -10.85
N GLU A 65 11.62 -12.23 -10.92
CA GLU A 65 10.52 -12.62 -11.79
C GLU A 65 9.21 -12.00 -11.30
N GLY A 66 8.95 -12.08 -9.99
CA GLY A 66 7.82 -11.42 -9.34
C GLY A 66 7.83 -9.91 -9.52
N GLN A 67 9.00 -9.26 -9.40
CA GLN A 67 9.12 -7.83 -9.65
C GLN A 67 8.81 -7.44 -11.09
N ASP A 68 9.29 -8.22 -12.05
CA ASP A 68 9.05 -7.93 -13.47
C ASP A 68 7.59 -8.22 -13.84
N ALA A 69 6.98 -9.24 -13.26
CA ALA A 69 5.54 -9.49 -13.34
C ALA A 69 4.75 -8.29 -12.79
N ALA A 70 5.08 -7.79 -11.59
CA ALA A 70 4.40 -6.62 -11.02
C ALA A 70 4.57 -5.37 -11.90
N LYS A 71 5.77 -5.10 -12.43
CA LYS A 71 6.00 -3.98 -13.36
C LYS A 71 5.19 -4.13 -14.64
N SER A 72 5.06 -5.33 -15.18
CA SER A 72 4.28 -5.56 -16.41
C SER A 72 2.80 -5.21 -16.26
N MET A 73 2.28 -5.26 -15.03
CA MET A 73 0.89 -4.94 -14.71
C MET A 73 0.65 -3.45 -14.45
N VAL A 74 1.72 -2.67 -14.27
CA VAL A 74 1.62 -1.22 -14.07
C VAL A 74 1.03 -0.54 -15.30
N GLY A 75 0.04 0.31 -15.09
CA GLY A 75 -0.75 0.96 -16.13
C GLY A 75 -1.85 0.09 -16.74
N MET A 76 -1.88 -1.22 -16.45
CA MET A 76 -2.92 -2.14 -16.95
C MET A 76 -4.05 -2.36 -15.93
N VAL A 77 -3.74 -2.33 -14.64
CA VAL A 77 -4.70 -2.55 -13.55
C VAL A 77 -4.76 -1.37 -12.58
N SER A 78 -5.86 -1.26 -11.84
CA SER A 78 -6.02 -0.20 -10.83
C SER A 78 -5.24 -0.50 -9.55
N TRP A 79 -5.13 -1.78 -9.18
CA TRP A 79 -4.49 -2.21 -7.94
C TRP A 79 -3.50 -3.34 -8.18
N ILE A 80 -2.32 -3.23 -7.57
CA ILE A 80 -1.39 -4.35 -7.45
C ILE A 80 -1.17 -4.59 -5.95
N VAL A 81 -1.59 -5.76 -5.46
CA VAL A 81 -1.32 -6.21 -4.10
C VAL A 81 0.00 -6.96 -4.11
N LEU A 82 0.96 -6.45 -3.36
CA LEU A 82 2.32 -6.97 -3.27
C LEU A 82 2.43 -7.79 -1.99
N THR A 83 2.94 -9.01 -2.11
CA THR A 83 3.49 -9.78 -0.97
C THR A 83 5.00 -9.77 -1.06
N THR A 84 5.62 -9.56 0.09
CA THR A 84 7.07 -9.54 0.25
C THR A 84 7.39 -10.38 1.48
N GLY A 85 8.20 -11.42 1.35
CA GLY A 85 8.85 -12.13 2.44
C GLY A 85 9.84 -11.21 3.14
N ASP A 86 11.10 -11.23 2.72
CA ASP A 86 12.10 -10.32 3.28
C ASP A 86 11.99 -8.93 2.62
N TRP A 87 11.54 -7.93 3.39
CA TRP A 87 11.38 -6.55 2.91
C TRP A 87 12.69 -5.97 2.37
N GLN A 88 12.90 -6.09 1.06
CA GLN A 88 14.00 -5.46 0.36
C GLN A 88 13.59 -4.05 -0.07
N MET A 89 14.42 -3.06 0.30
CA MET A 89 14.10 -1.65 0.04
C MET A 89 14.02 -1.31 -1.45
N ILE A 90 14.92 -1.88 -2.26
CA ILE A 90 15.11 -1.53 -3.67
C ILE A 90 13.94 -1.98 -4.58
N PRO A 91 13.43 -3.23 -4.46
CA PRO A 91 12.27 -3.68 -5.24
C PRO A 91 11.05 -2.77 -5.13
N LEU A 92 10.70 -2.35 -3.91
CA LEU A 92 9.50 -1.56 -3.66
C LEU A 92 9.63 -0.13 -4.21
N GLU A 93 10.80 0.50 -4.04
CA GLU A 93 11.08 1.82 -4.61
C GLU A 93 10.94 1.83 -6.13
N ASN A 94 11.46 0.79 -6.79
CA ASN A 94 11.38 0.66 -8.25
C ASN A 94 9.93 0.50 -8.72
N LEU A 95 9.12 -0.30 -8.01
CA LEU A 95 7.70 -0.47 -8.32
C LEU A 95 6.91 0.81 -8.09
N VAL A 96 7.16 1.52 -6.98
CA VAL A 96 6.53 2.82 -6.73
C VAL A 96 6.89 3.80 -7.84
N ALA A 97 8.17 3.92 -8.20
CA ALA A 97 8.60 4.79 -9.28
C ALA A 97 7.93 4.45 -10.62
N ALA A 98 7.81 3.17 -10.96
CA ALA A 98 7.12 2.71 -12.16
C ALA A 98 5.62 3.06 -12.15
N SER A 99 4.95 2.93 -11.00
CA SER A 99 3.51 3.19 -10.86
C SER A 99 3.14 4.67 -10.92
N GLN A 100 4.09 5.59 -10.66
CA GLN A 100 3.82 7.02 -10.61
C GLN A 100 3.27 7.56 -11.94
N GLY A 101 2.12 8.22 -11.87
CA GLY A 101 1.47 8.83 -13.04
C GLY A 101 0.72 7.85 -13.96
N THR A 102 0.73 6.56 -13.65
CA THR A 102 0.04 5.52 -14.47
C THR A 102 -1.42 5.30 -14.06
N GLY A 103 -1.78 5.69 -12.83
CA GLY A 103 -3.09 5.42 -12.24
C GLY A 103 -3.17 4.09 -11.49
N THR A 104 -2.18 3.21 -11.65
CA THR A 104 -2.04 2.00 -10.85
C THR A 104 -1.61 2.34 -9.43
N LYS A 105 -2.28 1.74 -8.45
CA LYS A 105 -2.00 1.90 -7.04
C LYS A 105 -1.38 0.65 -6.45
N LEU A 106 -0.46 0.82 -5.51
CA LEU A 106 0.24 -0.29 -4.87
C LEU A 106 -0.29 -0.55 -3.46
N VAL A 107 -0.55 -1.81 -3.15
CA VAL A 107 -0.99 -2.26 -1.82
C VAL A 107 0.09 -3.19 -1.26
N ALA A 108 0.63 -2.84 -0.11
CA ALA A 108 1.61 -3.67 0.59
C ALA A 108 0.89 -4.61 1.57
N ARG A 109 1.03 -5.92 1.39
CA ARG A 109 0.53 -6.92 2.34
C ARG A 109 1.46 -7.05 3.54
N ILE A 110 0.88 -7.06 4.73
CA ILE A 110 1.56 -7.31 6.00
C ILE A 110 1.11 -8.68 6.49
N ASP A 111 2.04 -9.62 6.61
CA ASP A 111 1.75 -11.01 7.01
C ASP A 111 2.29 -11.36 8.41
N SER A 112 3.19 -10.55 8.94
CA SER A 112 3.94 -10.83 10.17
C SER A 112 4.26 -9.56 10.98
N ASN A 113 4.59 -9.74 12.27
CA ASN A 113 5.05 -8.64 13.13
C ASN A 113 6.36 -7.99 12.62
N GLN A 114 7.22 -8.75 11.93
CA GLN A 114 8.40 -8.20 11.28
C GLN A 114 8.03 -7.28 10.11
N ALA A 115 6.97 -7.63 9.38
CA ALA A 115 6.41 -6.81 8.32
C ALA A 115 5.78 -5.49 8.82
N ILE A 116 5.37 -5.37 10.09
CA ILE A 116 4.90 -4.08 10.66
C ILE A 116 6.00 -3.00 10.59
N ARG A 117 7.27 -3.38 10.81
CA ARG A 117 8.39 -2.44 10.62
C ARG A 117 8.56 -2.09 9.14
N GLY A 118 8.37 -3.06 8.25
CA GLY A 118 8.29 -2.85 6.80
C GLY A 118 7.14 -1.92 6.38
N ALA A 119 6.03 -1.92 7.12
CA ALA A 119 4.90 -1.03 6.84
C ALA A 119 5.29 0.44 6.93
N ALA A 120 6.05 0.85 7.95
CA ALA A 120 6.54 2.24 8.06
C ALA A 120 7.39 2.62 6.83
N PHE A 121 8.25 1.71 6.38
CA PHE A 121 9.04 1.89 5.16
C PHE A 121 8.16 1.98 3.92
N ALA A 122 7.24 1.03 3.69
CA ALA A 122 6.34 1.03 2.54
C ALA A 122 5.58 2.37 2.40
N LEU A 123 5.20 2.96 3.54
CA LEU A 123 4.54 4.25 3.60
C LEU A 123 5.45 5.42 3.25
N GLU A 124 6.73 5.38 3.66
CA GLU A 124 7.74 6.34 3.24
C GLU A 124 8.04 6.21 1.74
N THR A 125 8.12 4.97 1.23
CA THR A 125 8.37 4.66 -0.17
C THR A 125 7.24 5.14 -1.06
N GLY A 126 6.00 5.15 -0.56
CA GLY A 126 4.85 5.76 -1.21
C GLY A 126 3.78 4.79 -1.70
N VAL A 127 3.62 3.64 -1.06
CA VAL A 127 2.48 2.74 -1.35
C VAL A 127 1.14 3.41 -1.05
N ASP A 128 0.11 2.99 -1.78
CA ASP A 128 -1.23 3.57 -1.70
C ASP A 128 -2.14 2.88 -0.69
N ALA A 129 -1.82 1.66 -0.24
CA ALA A 129 -2.56 0.99 0.81
C ALA A 129 -1.71 -0.04 1.57
N LEU A 130 -2.16 -0.37 2.78
CA LEU A 130 -1.65 -1.49 3.55
C LEU A 130 -2.75 -2.53 3.71
N LEU A 131 -2.42 -3.79 3.47
CA LEU A 131 -3.34 -4.93 3.63
C LEU A 131 -2.93 -5.72 4.88
N LEU A 132 -3.77 -5.67 5.91
CA LEU A 132 -3.54 -6.31 7.21
C LEU A 132 -4.33 -7.63 7.34
N PRO A 133 -3.79 -8.66 8.01
CA PRO A 133 -4.49 -9.93 8.18
C PRO A 133 -5.64 -9.77 9.18
N ALA A 134 -6.84 -10.23 8.82
CA ALA A 134 -8.05 -9.88 9.56
C ALA A 134 -8.30 -10.69 10.86
N ASN A 135 -7.63 -11.83 11.03
CA ASN A 135 -7.76 -12.69 12.23
C ASN A 135 -6.44 -12.91 12.97
N ASN A 136 -5.44 -12.02 12.79
CA ASN A 136 -4.22 -12.11 13.58
C ASN A 136 -4.28 -11.16 14.78
N PRO A 137 -4.62 -11.64 15.99
CA PRO A 137 -4.71 -10.79 17.18
C PRO A 137 -3.36 -10.22 17.60
N GLU A 138 -2.23 -10.74 17.13
CA GLU A 138 -0.94 -10.09 17.36
C GLU A 138 -0.81 -8.81 16.54
N ILE A 139 -1.34 -8.79 15.31
CA ILE A 139 -1.28 -7.63 14.39
C ILE A 139 -2.49 -6.68 14.58
N LEU A 140 -3.62 -7.19 15.05
CA LEU A 140 -4.84 -6.43 15.34
C LEU A 140 -5.03 -6.12 16.84
N GLY A 141 -4.16 -6.67 17.69
CA GLY A 141 -4.20 -6.49 19.14
C GLY A 141 -3.91 -5.06 19.57
N PRO A 142 -4.11 -4.72 20.85
CA PRO A 142 -3.97 -3.34 21.34
C PRO A 142 -2.60 -2.72 21.07
N GLU A 143 -1.52 -3.51 21.18
CA GLU A 143 -0.16 -3.05 20.95
C GLU A 143 0.15 -2.80 19.47
N ALA A 144 -0.29 -3.70 18.59
CA ALA A 144 -0.17 -3.50 17.16
C ALA A 144 -1.12 -2.41 16.65
N LYS A 145 -2.32 -2.26 17.21
CA LYS A 145 -3.19 -1.09 16.99
C LYS A 145 -2.48 0.20 17.37
N LEU A 146 -1.80 0.26 18.52
CA LEU A 146 -1.03 1.43 18.92
C LEU A 146 0.16 1.66 17.98
N SER A 147 0.82 0.60 17.54
CA SER A 147 1.96 0.67 16.60
C SER A 147 1.51 1.15 15.21
N LEU A 148 0.44 0.59 14.67
CA LEU A 148 -0.20 1.00 13.41
C LEU A 148 -0.77 2.41 13.51
N LEU A 149 -1.37 2.78 14.65
CA LEU A 149 -1.84 4.14 14.91
C LEU A 149 -0.66 5.13 14.95
N ASN A 150 0.45 4.77 15.60
CA ASN A 150 1.65 5.59 15.65
C ASN A 150 2.28 5.76 14.25
N VAL A 151 2.39 4.67 13.50
CA VAL A 151 2.83 4.67 12.09
C VAL A 151 1.89 5.54 11.25
N TRP A 152 0.58 5.39 11.40
CA TRP A 152 -0.43 6.18 10.69
C TRP A 152 -0.34 7.68 11.03
N GLN A 153 -0.23 8.02 12.31
CA GLN A 153 -0.03 9.41 12.76
C GLN A 153 1.26 10.01 12.21
N HIS A 154 2.33 9.22 12.14
CA HIS A 154 3.59 9.64 11.54
C HIS A 154 3.42 9.95 10.05
N VAL A 155 2.80 9.04 9.30
CA VAL A 155 2.52 9.22 7.87
C VAL A 155 1.62 10.42 7.59
N LEU A 156 0.57 10.61 8.40
CA LEU A 156 -0.30 11.79 8.30
C LEU A 156 0.46 13.10 8.51
N LYS A 157 1.39 13.14 9.48
CA LYS A 157 2.27 14.30 9.71
C LYS A 157 3.18 14.55 8.50
N VAL A 158 3.86 13.52 8.00
CA VAL A 158 4.75 13.61 6.83
C VAL A 158 3.99 14.08 5.58
N ARG A 159 2.81 13.53 5.32
CA ARG A 159 1.98 13.95 4.16
C ARG A 159 1.47 15.38 4.30
N LYS A 160 1.10 15.82 5.51
CA LYS A 160 0.71 17.21 5.76
C LYS A 160 1.89 18.15 5.47
N LEU A 161 3.10 17.78 5.91
CA LEU A 161 4.33 18.51 5.62
C LEU A 161 4.61 18.58 4.11
N TRP A 162 4.54 17.47 3.40
CA TRP A 162 4.73 17.43 1.95
C TRP A 162 3.68 18.24 1.17
N ARG A 163 2.42 18.23 1.60
CA ARG A 163 1.37 19.09 1.03
C ARG A 163 1.67 20.57 1.23
N MET A 164 2.19 20.96 2.39
CA MET A 164 2.60 22.35 2.66
C MET A 164 3.81 22.76 1.80
N ILE A 165 4.81 21.88 1.63
CA ILE A 165 5.98 22.12 0.78
C ILE A 165 5.58 22.26 -0.70
N ARG A 166 4.72 21.36 -1.22
CA ARG A 166 4.24 21.46 -2.61
C ARG A 166 3.36 22.71 -2.84
N ALA A 167 2.56 23.10 -1.85
CA ALA A 167 1.73 24.30 -1.91
C ALA A 167 2.58 25.59 -1.86
N SER A 168 3.69 25.60 -1.12
CA SER A 168 4.62 26.74 -1.05
C SER A 168 5.54 26.83 -2.29
N SER A 169 5.92 25.68 -2.86
CA SER A 169 6.64 25.57 -4.13
C SER A 169 5.83 26.13 -5.31
N ARG A 170 4.51 25.86 -5.39
CA ARG A 170 3.63 26.41 -6.43
C ARG A 170 3.37 27.91 -6.32
N ARG A 171 3.69 28.56 -5.18
CA ARG A 171 3.56 30.02 -5.00
C ARG A 171 4.81 30.82 -5.40
N LYS A 172 5.90 30.17 -5.80
CA LYS A 172 7.10 30.87 -6.30
C LYS A 172 7.21 30.75 -7.82
N SER A 173 6.57 31.68 -8.54
CA SER A 173 6.90 32.00 -9.94
C SER A 173 7.99 33.09 -10.00
N PRO A 174 8.71 33.23 -11.13
CA PRO A 174 10.11 33.64 -11.13
C PRO A 174 10.28 35.15 -11.17
N ARG A 175 10.69 35.72 -10.03
CA ARG A 175 11.53 36.91 -10.01
C ARG A 175 12.52 36.70 -8.88
N PHE A 176 13.74 36.30 -9.19
CA PHE A 176 14.95 36.96 -8.72
C PHE A 176 16.15 36.35 -9.45
N LYS A 177 16.93 37.26 -10.01
CA LYS A 177 18.11 37.05 -10.85
C LYS A 177 19.25 36.43 -10.03
N THR A 178 20.09 35.68 -10.72
CA THR A 178 21.56 35.60 -10.58
C THR A 178 22.17 36.05 -9.25
N VAL A 179 22.72 35.12 -8.47
CA VAL A 179 24.02 35.30 -7.81
C VAL A 179 24.77 33.96 -7.83
N VAL A 180 25.98 34.02 -8.37
CA VAL A 180 27.03 32.99 -8.48
C VAL A 180 27.67 32.75 -7.11
N LEU A 181 28.00 31.50 -6.74
CA LEU A 181 29.35 31.16 -6.28
C LEU A 181 29.61 29.65 -6.30
N ALA A 182 30.68 29.30 -7.02
CA ALA A 182 31.36 28.02 -6.98
C ALA A 182 31.90 27.71 -5.56
N ILE A 183 32.08 26.42 -5.26
CA ILE A 183 33.30 25.80 -4.69
C ILE A 183 33.17 24.29 -4.90
N ALA A 184 34.08 23.72 -5.69
CA ALA A 184 34.41 22.29 -5.69
C ALA A 184 35.56 22.06 -4.69
N PRO A 185 35.63 20.92 -3.98
CA PRO A 185 36.84 20.54 -3.27
C PRO A 185 37.75 19.67 -4.16
N VAL A 186 39.05 19.91 -4.02
CA VAL A 186 40.20 19.15 -4.54
C VAL A 186 40.24 17.76 -3.94
#